data_AF-A0A352WII2-F1
#
_entry.id   AF-A0A352WII2-F1
#
_cell.length_a   1.000
_cell.length_b   1.000
_cell.length_c   1.000
_cell.angle_alpha   90.00
_cell.angle_beta   90.00
_cell.angle_gamma   90.00
#
_symmetry.space_group_name_H-M   'P 1'
#
loop_
_entity.id
_entity.type
_entity.pdbx_description
1 polymer ?
#
loop_
_entity_poly.entity_id
_entity_poly.type
_entity_poly.pdbx_seq_one_letter_code
_entity_poly.pdbx_strand_id
1 'polypeptide(L)'
;TTISDAEVIHEEQEGHFWHIKYPVAGEEGRFVEIATTRPETMLGDTAVAVNPDDERYTDIVGKTLILPLVNKEIPVIADSYVDKEFGTGCVKITPAHDPNDFEVGKRHNLEEINIMNDDATIASIGTKYDGMDRYEARRAIVEDLEKLGLLVKVVPHTHQVGTHDRCKTTVEPLIKPQWFVKMEEMARPAKEAVVSGKLRLVPERMNKVYYNWLDNIRDWCISRQLWWG
;
A
#
# COMPACT_ATOMS: atom_id res chain seq x y z
N THR A 1 3.29 15.76 -8.49
CA THR A 1 2.56 15.35 -9.72
C THR A 1 2.31 13.86 -9.67
N THR A 2 1.24 13.39 -10.28
CA THR A 2 1.07 11.96 -10.57
C THR A 2 2.05 11.47 -11.63
N ILE A 3 2.31 10.17 -11.62
CA ILE A 3 3.15 9.44 -12.56
C ILE A 3 2.46 8.13 -12.95
N SER A 4 2.87 7.54 -14.07
CA SER A 4 2.47 6.21 -14.52
C SER A 4 3.32 5.13 -13.86
N ASP A 5 2.80 3.90 -13.74
CA ASP A 5 3.57 2.74 -13.29
C ASP A 5 4.85 2.52 -14.13
N ALA A 6 4.81 2.90 -15.41
CA ALA A 6 5.97 2.83 -16.31
C ALA A 6 7.09 3.83 -15.97
N GLU A 7 6.81 4.83 -15.12
CA GLU A 7 7.74 5.88 -14.67
C GLU A 7 8.29 5.57 -13.26
N VAL A 8 7.98 4.39 -12.71
CA VAL A 8 8.46 3.92 -11.40
C VAL A 8 9.55 2.87 -11.59
N ILE A 9 10.72 3.09 -10.99
CA ILE A 9 11.83 2.15 -10.94
C ILE A 9 11.97 1.65 -9.51
N HIS A 10 12.19 0.34 -9.34
CA HIS A 10 12.40 -0.23 -8.02
C HIS A 10 13.89 -0.33 -7.73
N GLU A 11 14.29 0.23 -6.59
CA GLU A 11 15.67 0.20 -6.11
C GLU A 11 15.72 -0.45 -4.72
N GLU A 12 16.79 -1.20 -4.47
CA GLU A 12 17.01 -1.85 -3.18
C GLU A 12 17.42 -0.81 -2.13
N GLN A 13 16.69 -0.75 -1.01
CA GLN A 13 16.98 0.18 0.09
C GLN A 13 17.00 -0.53 1.44
N GLU A 14 17.95 -0.13 2.27
CA GLU A 14 18.01 -0.53 3.68
C GLU A 14 16.88 0.17 4.46
N GLY A 15 16.14 -0.61 5.23
CA GLY A 15 15.07 -0.14 6.10
C GLY A 15 14.92 -1.03 7.31
N HIS A 16 13.76 -0.96 7.93
CA HIS A 16 13.43 -1.81 9.07
C HIS A 16 12.02 -2.38 8.93
N PHE A 17 11.81 -3.49 9.60
CA PHE A 17 10.53 -4.08 9.91
C PHE A 17 10.22 -3.75 11.36
N TRP A 18 9.24 -2.87 11.57
CA TRP A 18 8.75 -2.51 12.88
C TRP A 18 7.61 -3.45 13.27
N HIS A 19 7.78 -4.14 14.39
CA HIS A 19 6.76 -5.01 14.95
C HIS A 19 5.97 -4.24 16.02
N ILE A 20 4.68 -4.04 15.80
CA ILE A 20 3.81 -3.15 16.58
C ILE A 20 2.61 -3.93 17.10
N LYS A 21 2.24 -3.71 18.36
CA LYS A 21 1.06 -4.31 18.99
C LYS A 21 -0.18 -3.47 18.74
N TYR A 22 -1.24 -4.12 18.26
CA TYR A 22 -2.58 -3.56 18.13
C TYR A 22 -3.46 -4.25 19.19
N PRO A 23 -3.88 -3.55 20.26
CA PRO A 23 -4.74 -4.13 21.29
C PRO A 23 -6.07 -4.63 20.71
N VAL A 24 -6.57 -5.76 21.19
CA VAL A 24 -7.91 -6.26 20.84
C VAL A 24 -8.95 -5.51 21.67
N ALA A 25 -9.94 -4.91 21.02
CA ALA A 25 -10.97 -4.14 21.71
C ALA A 25 -11.79 -5.06 22.65
N GLY A 26 -11.98 -4.63 23.89
CA GLY A 26 -12.73 -5.40 24.91
C GLY A 26 -11.99 -6.60 25.52
N GLU A 27 -10.76 -6.91 25.11
CA GLU A 27 -9.95 -8.01 25.67
C GLU A 27 -8.65 -7.46 26.26
N GLU A 28 -8.68 -7.11 27.56
CA GLU A 28 -7.55 -6.50 28.25
C GLU A 28 -6.29 -7.39 28.20
N GLY A 29 -5.16 -6.80 27.79
CA GLY A 29 -3.88 -7.49 27.66
C GLY A 29 -3.71 -8.32 26.38
N ARG A 30 -4.78 -8.53 25.60
CA ARG A 30 -4.69 -9.22 24.30
C ARG A 30 -4.34 -8.23 23.19
N PHE A 31 -3.44 -8.63 22.30
CA PHE A 31 -3.02 -7.82 21.15
C PHE A 31 -2.71 -8.70 19.94
N VAL A 32 -2.70 -8.08 18.76
CA VAL A 32 -2.20 -8.63 17.51
C VAL A 32 -0.87 -7.94 17.18
N GLU A 33 0.15 -8.72 16.82
CA GLU A 33 1.43 -8.18 16.36
C GLU A 33 1.38 -7.97 14.85
N ILE A 34 1.61 -6.73 14.42
CA ILE A 34 1.70 -6.33 13.01
C ILE A 34 3.15 -6.01 12.67
N ALA A 35 3.57 -6.39 11.48
CA ALA A 35 4.87 -6.04 10.93
C ALA A 35 4.71 -5.05 9.76
N THR A 36 5.43 -3.92 9.78
CA THR A 36 5.37 -2.90 8.73
C THR A 36 6.74 -2.27 8.47
N THR A 37 6.98 -1.83 7.24
CA THR A 37 8.12 -0.96 6.86
C THR A 37 7.78 0.54 6.90
N ARG A 38 6.52 0.87 7.11
CA ARG A 38 6.00 2.25 7.07
C ARG A 38 5.11 2.52 8.27
N PRO A 39 5.66 2.65 9.48
CA PRO A 39 4.85 2.89 10.67
C PRO A 39 4.09 4.20 10.60
N GLU A 40 4.56 5.22 9.87
CA GLU A 40 3.82 6.47 9.70
C GLU A 40 2.48 6.32 8.98
N THR A 41 2.35 5.31 8.10
CA THR A 41 1.09 5.04 7.40
C THR A 41 0.02 4.43 8.31
N MET A 42 0.40 3.94 9.50
CA MET A 42 -0.55 3.34 10.44
C MET A 42 -1.67 4.29 10.85
N LEU A 43 -1.43 5.61 10.80
CA LEU A 43 -2.44 6.61 11.13
C LEU A 43 -3.67 6.54 10.22
N GLY A 44 -3.54 5.93 9.03
CA GLY A 44 -4.61 5.74 8.07
C GLY A 44 -5.13 4.32 7.98
N ASP A 45 -4.75 3.44 8.91
CA ASP A 45 -5.21 2.06 8.90
C ASP A 45 -6.73 1.98 9.09
N THR A 46 -7.34 1.12 8.29
CA THR A 46 -8.80 0.93 8.31
C THR A 46 -9.18 -0.52 8.57
N ALA A 47 -8.21 -1.44 8.55
CA ALA A 47 -8.37 -2.82 8.99
C ALA A 47 -7.00 -3.45 9.27
N VAL A 48 -7.02 -4.63 9.89
CA VAL A 48 -5.93 -5.61 9.84
C VAL A 48 -6.43 -6.82 9.06
N ALA A 49 -5.68 -7.26 8.06
CA ALA A 49 -5.99 -8.47 7.32
C ALA A 49 -5.15 -9.65 7.82
N VAL A 50 -5.78 -10.82 7.87
CA VAL A 50 -5.14 -12.12 8.09
C VAL A 50 -5.52 -13.08 6.98
N ASN A 51 -4.69 -14.10 6.76
CA ASN A 51 -5.04 -15.14 5.79
C ASN A 51 -6.17 -16.03 6.36
N PRO A 52 -7.23 -16.35 5.60
CA PRO A 52 -8.32 -17.21 6.06
C PRO A 52 -7.88 -18.63 6.45
N ASP A 53 -6.79 -19.13 5.86
CA ASP A 53 -6.23 -20.46 6.12
C ASP A 53 -5.13 -20.44 7.22
N ASP A 54 -4.96 -19.31 7.92
CA ASP A 54 -4.03 -19.19 9.05
C ASP A 54 -4.74 -19.47 10.37
N GLU A 55 -4.62 -20.73 10.83
CA GLU A 55 -5.27 -21.22 12.06
C GLU A 55 -4.94 -20.37 13.30
N ARG A 56 -3.79 -19.68 13.32
CA ARG A 56 -3.35 -18.83 14.45
C ARG A 56 -4.28 -17.64 14.71
N TYR A 57 -5.03 -17.20 13.69
CA TYR A 57 -5.82 -15.96 13.73
C TYR A 57 -7.31 -16.17 13.46
N THR A 58 -7.77 -17.41 13.34
CA THR A 58 -9.18 -17.73 13.08
C THR A 58 -10.14 -17.15 14.12
N ASP A 59 -9.71 -17.02 15.38
CA ASP A 59 -10.55 -16.52 16.47
C ASP A 59 -10.56 -14.99 16.61
N ILE A 60 -9.72 -14.26 15.85
CA ILE A 60 -9.72 -12.80 15.82
C ILE A 60 -10.45 -12.21 14.62
N VAL A 61 -10.70 -12.99 13.57
CA VAL A 61 -11.46 -12.53 12.40
C VAL A 61 -12.86 -12.06 12.84
N GLY A 62 -13.25 -10.86 12.43
CA GLY A 62 -14.50 -10.22 12.81
C GLY A 62 -14.48 -9.48 14.14
N LYS A 63 -13.39 -9.58 14.92
CA LYS A 63 -13.16 -8.70 16.09
C LYS A 63 -12.65 -7.34 15.63
N THR A 64 -12.64 -6.39 16.56
CA THR A 64 -12.03 -5.07 16.36
C THR A 64 -10.74 -4.94 17.16
N LEU A 65 -9.80 -4.19 16.61
CA LEU A 65 -8.55 -3.78 17.25
C LEU A 65 -8.59 -2.28 17.50
N ILE A 66 -7.89 -1.83 18.53
CA ILE A 66 -7.62 -0.42 18.75
C ILE A 66 -6.37 -0.05 17.95
N LEU A 67 -6.54 0.79 16.93
CA LEU A 67 -5.42 1.39 16.21
C LEU A 67 -4.63 2.29 17.18
N PRO A 68 -3.34 1.96 17.47
CA PRO A 68 -2.54 2.78 18.36
C PRO A 68 -2.41 4.22 17.88
N LEU A 69 -2.20 5.15 18.82
CA LEU A 69 -1.98 6.60 18.59
C LEU A 69 -3.22 7.37 18.09
N VAL A 70 -4.07 6.75 17.28
CA VAL A 70 -5.34 7.33 16.80
C VAL A 70 -6.51 6.97 17.73
N ASN A 71 -6.41 5.85 18.47
CA ASN A 71 -7.48 5.32 19.32
C ASN A 71 -8.80 5.09 18.56
N LYS A 72 -8.70 4.55 17.33
CA LYS A 72 -9.84 4.18 16.47
C LYS A 72 -10.01 2.67 16.50
N GLU A 73 -11.26 2.19 16.56
CA GLU A 73 -11.55 0.78 16.33
C GLU A 73 -11.49 0.44 14.84
N ILE A 74 -10.72 -0.60 14.50
CA ILE A 74 -10.60 -1.12 13.13
C ILE A 74 -10.88 -2.63 13.12
N PRO A 75 -11.59 -3.17 12.11
CA PRO A 75 -11.90 -4.59 12.03
C PRO A 75 -10.68 -5.45 11.68
N VAL A 76 -10.70 -6.70 12.12
CA VAL A 76 -9.87 -7.77 11.57
C VAL A 76 -10.65 -8.48 10.46
N ILE A 77 -10.09 -8.48 9.25
CA ILE A 77 -10.68 -9.09 8.05
C ILE A 77 -9.87 -10.30 7.60
N ALA A 78 -10.52 -11.24 6.92
CA ALA A 78 -9.84 -12.37 6.28
C ALA A 78 -9.70 -12.11 4.78
N ASP A 79 -8.46 -12.12 4.28
CA ASP A 79 -8.18 -11.93 2.85
C ASP A 79 -7.02 -12.83 2.39
N SER A 80 -7.21 -13.54 1.28
CA SER A 80 -6.21 -14.48 0.74
C SER A 80 -4.96 -13.80 0.17
N TYR A 81 -4.96 -12.47 0.03
CA TYR A 81 -3.76 -11.70 -0.31
C TYR A 81 -2.66 -11.82 0.76
N VAL A 82 -3.04 -12.01 2.02
CA VAL A 82 -2.08 -12.07 3.13
C VAL A 82 -1.26 -13.34 3.05
N ASP A 83 0.07 -13.21 3.02
CA ASP A 83 0.97 -14.34 3.16
C ASP A 83 1.15 -14.68 4.65
N LYS A 84 0.73 -15.89 5.05
CA LYS A 84 0.85 -16.37 6.43
C LYS A 84 2.30 -16.62 6.87
N GLU A 85 3.23 -16.82 5.93
CA GLU A 85 4.64 -17.07 6.22
C GLU A 85 5.45 -15.76 6.34
N PHE A 86 4.90 -14.66 5.82
CA PHE A 86 5.58 -13.36 5.83
C PHE A 86 5.27 -12.55 7.09
N GLY A 87 6.34 -12.03 7.73
CA GLY A 87 6.22 -11.21 8.93
C GLY A 87 5.52 -11.97 10.07
N THR A 88 4.35 -11.47 10.49
CA THR A 88 3.52 -12.10 11.53
C THR A 88 2.35 -12.91 10.96
N GLY A 89 2.10 -12.85 9.64
CA GLY A 89 0.86 -13.33 9.02
C GLY A 89 -0.33 -12.38 9.23
N CYS A 90 -0.10 -11.19 9.79
CA CYS A 90 -1.07 -10.10 9.90
C CYS A 90 -0.54 -8.86 9.18
N VAL A 91 -1.38 -8.23 8.36
CA VAL A 91 -1.01 -7.06 7.56
C VAL A 91 -1.94 -5.90 7.93
N LYS A 92 -1.36 -4.75 8.30
CA LYS A 92 -2.14 -3.52 8.39
C LYS A 92 -2.64 -3.11 7.01
N ILE A 93 -3.89 -2.68 6.89
CA ILE A 93 -4.48 -2.25 5.62
C ILE A 93 -4.67 -0.75 5.66
N THR A 94 -3.89 -0.03 4.85
CA THR A 94 -3.95 1.42 4.68
C THR A 94 -4.30 1.76 3.21
N PRO A 95 -5.59 1.69 2.81
CA PRO A 95 -5.99 1.73 1.40
C PRO A 95 -5.49 2.95 0.61
N ALA A 96 -5.29 4.08 1.27
CA ALA A 96 -4.86 5.31 0.64
C ALA A 96 -3.35 5.41 0.34
N HIS A 97 -2.53 4.51 0.92
CA HIS A 97 -1.07 4.65 0.95
C HIS A 97 -0.29 3.42 0.49
N ASP A 98 -0.97 2.37 0.04
CA ASP A 98 -0.37 1.21 -0.63
C ASP A 98 -1.32 0.66 -1.71
N PRO A 99 -0.85 0.39 -2.94
CA PRO A 99 -1.71 -0.13 -4.01
C PRO A 99 -2.34 -1.49 -3.74
N ASN A 100 -1.69 -2.37 -2.97
CA ASN A 100 -2.26 -3.67 -2.63
C ASN A 100 -3.30 -3.53 -1.51
N ASP A 101 -3.01 -2.69 -0.51
CA ASP A 101 -3.97 -2.34 0.54
C ASP A 101 -5.22 -1.69 -0.06
N PHE A 102 -5.07 -0.90 -1.12
CA PHE A 102 -6.20 -0.32 -1.87
C PHE A 102 -7.11 -1.42 -2.45
N GLU A 103 -6.54 -2.44 -3.09
CA GLU A 103 -7.31 -3.56 -3.67
C GLU A 103 -7.99 -4.40 -2.59
N VAL A 104 -7.32 -4.65 -1.45
CA VAL A 104 -7.94 -5.28 -0.27
C VAL A 104 -9.08 -4.40 0.24
N GLY A 105 -8.84 -3.09 0.38
CA GLY A 105 -9.83 -2.11 0.81
C GLY A 105 -11.07 -2.12 -0.07
N LYS A 106 -10.92 -2.20 -1.39
CA LYS A 106 -12.04 -2.32 -2.33
C LYS A 106 -12.83 -3.61 -2.14
N ARG A 107 -12.17 -4.76 -1.97
CA ARG A 107 -12.84 -6.06 -1.77
C ARG A 107 -13.67 -6.09 -0.47
N HIS A 108 -13.21 -5.41 0.57
CA HIS A 108 -13.83 -5.39 1.89
C HIS A 108 -14.61 -4.09 2.18
N ASN A 109 -14.74 -3.20 1.21
CA ASN A 109 -15.42 -1.90 1.34
C ASN A 109 -14.90 -1.07 2.53
N LEU A 110 -13.57 -0.99 2.66
CA LEU A 110 -12.90 -0.20 3.70
C LEU A 110 -12.85 1.29 3.31
N GLU A 111 -12.78 2.13 4.33
CA GLU A 111 -12.62 3.58 4.16
C GLU A 111 -11.25 3.92 3.55
N GLU A 112 -11.21 4.96 2.72
CA GLU A 112 -9.99 5.45 2.07
C GLU A 112 -9.54 6.74 2.75
N ILE A 113 -8.61 6.64 3.71
CA ILE A 113 -8.16 7.79 4.52
C ILE A 113 -6.80 8.29 4.02
N ASN A 114 -6.79 9.41 3.29
CA ASN A 114 -5.55 10.11 2.97
C ASN A 114 -4.98 10.80 4.22
N ILE A 115 -3.85 10.32 4.72
CA ILE A 115 -3.13 10.87 5.89
C ILE A 115 -1.94 11.76 5.52
N MET A 116 -1.67 11.96 4.23
CA MET A 116 -0.56 12.78 3.77
C MET A 116 -1.02 13.83 2.75
N ASN A 117 -0.41 15.00 2.83
CA ASN A 117 -0.53 16.08 1.85
C ASN A 117 0.36 15.84 0.63
N ASP A 118 0.26 16.71 -0.38
CA ASP A 118 1.01 16.63 -1.64
C ASP A 118 2.54 16.74 -1.48
N ASP A 119 2.99 17.37 -0.40
CA ASP A 119 4.39 17.50 0.01
C ASP A 119 4.84 16.39 0.97
N ALA A 120 3.98 15.39 1.19
CA ALA A 120 4.16 14.27 2.10
C ALA A 120 4.30 14.65 3.59
N THR A 121 3.82 15.83 3.98
CA THR A 121 3.54 16.13 5.38
C THR A 121 2.28 15.39 5.83
N ILE A 122 2.20 15.04 7.12
CA ILE A 122 0.99 14.43 7.70
C ILE A 122 -0.16 15.45 7.62
N ALA A 123 -1.27 15.01 7.03
CA ALA A 123 -2.49 15.82 6.89
C ALA A 123 -3.08 16.15 8.27
N SER A 124 -3.96 17.15 8.35
CA SER A 124 -4.58 17.53 9.63
C SER A 124 -5.69 16.55 10.02
N ILE A 125 -5.27 15.36 10.48
CA ILE A 125 -6.14 14.24 10.85
C ILE A 125 -6.46 14.22 12.35
N GLY A 126 -6.07 15.27 13.08
CA GLY A 126 -6.34 15.42 14.52
C GLY A 126 -5.33 14.70 15.39
N THR A 127 -4.14 14.39 14.87
CA THR A 127 -3.06 13.74 15.62
C THR A 127 -2.00 14.77 16.00
N LYS A 128 -1.15 14.42 16.95
CA LYS A 128 0.01 15.27 17.28
C LYS A 128 1.10 15.30 16.19
N TYR A 129 0.95 14.48 15.16
CA TYR A 129 1.89 14.39 14.03
C TYR A 129 1.50 15.29 12.87
N ASP A 130 0.30 15.89 12.91
CA ASP A 130 -0.22 16.79 11.88
C ASP A 130 0.83 17.87 11.53
N GLY A 131 1.14 18.01 10.24
CA GLY A 131 2.13 18.96 9.72
C GLY A 131 3.60 18.52 9.74
N MET A 132 3.93 17.38 10.35
CA MET A 132 5.30 16.82 10.28
C MET A 132 5.58 16.21 8.91
N ASP A 133 6.83 16.30 8.43
CA ASP A 133 7.27 15.47 7.29
C ASP A 133 7.14 13.98 7.62
N ARG A 134 6.79 13.14 6.63
CA ARG A 134 6.57 11.69 6.83
C ARG A 134 7.71 10.97 7.56
N TYR A 135 8.97 11.34 7.33
CA TYR A 135 10.11 10.67 7.97
C TYR A 135 10.34 11.20 9.39
N GLU A 136 9.99 12.45 9.66
CA GLU A 136 9.95 13.00 11.01
C GLU A 136 8.83 12.36 11.83
N ALA A 137 7.63 12.28 11.25
CA ALA A 137 6.47 11.60 11.83
C ALA A 137 6.80 10.13 12.12
N ARG A 138 7.44 9.41 11.19
CA ARG A 138 7.93 8.04 11.40
C ARG A 138 8.76 7.91 12.67
N ARG A 139 9.74 8.78 12.87
CA ARG A 139 10.60 8.74 14.07
C ARG A 139 9.80 9.01 15.34
N ALA A 140 8.97 10.05 15.33
CA ALA A 140 8.13 10.40 16.48
C ALA A 140 7.15 9.27 16.85
N ILE A 141 6.50 8.67 15.86
CA ILE A 141 5.57 7.53 16.03
C ILE A 141 6.28 6.34 16.66
N VAL A 142 7.45 5.96 16.15
CA VAL A 142 8.22 4.84 16.71
C VAL A 142 8.61 5.09 18.16
N GLU A 143 9.08 6.29 18.49
CA GLU A 143 9.40 6.67 19.87
C GLU A 143 8.18 6.62 20.80
N ASP A 144 7.01 7.03 20.32
CA ASP A 144 5.78 6.98 21.10
C ASP A 144 5.28 5.57 21.32
N LEU A 145 5.34 4.72 20.28
CA LEU A 145 5.02 3.29 20.39
C LEU A 145 5.95 2.60 21.39
N GLU A 146 7.23 2.96 21.43
CA GLU A 146 8.18 2.46 22.42
C GLU A 146 7.81 2.93 23.84
N LYS A 147 7.54 4.22 24.04
CA LYS A 147 7.09 4.77 25.34
C LYS A 147 5.80 4.13 25.85
N LEU A 148 4.91 3.75 24.95
CA LEU A 148 3.65 3.06 25.25
C LEU A 148 3.81 1.55 25.44
N GLY A 149 5.01 0.97 25.20
CA GLY A 149 5.24 -0.46 25.27
C GLY A 149 4.56 -1.27 24.15
N LEU A 150 4.18 -0.60 23.06
CA LEU A 150 3.52 -1.18 21.89
C LEU A 150 4.51 -1.56 20.78
N LEU A 151 5.73 -1.05 20.80
CA LEU A 151 6.81 -1.51 19.93
C LEU A 151 7.42 -2.81 20.47
N VAL A 152 7.29 -3.91 19.72
CA VAL A 152 7.80 -5.23 20.13
C VAL A 152 9.29 -5.36 19.84
N LYS A 153 9.67 -5.10 18.59
CA LYS A 153 11.04 -5.21 18.09
C LYS A 153 11.19 -4.45 16.77
N VAL A 154 12.43 -4.14 16.45
CA VAL A 154 12.84 -3.55 15.16
C VAL A 154 13.83 -4.49 14.50
N VAL A 155 13.54 -4.94 13.29
CA VAL A 155 14.37 -5.90 12.54
C VAL A 155 14.91 -5.20 11.30
N PRO A 156 16.22 -5.16 11.06
CA PRO A 156 16.76 -4.64 9.80
C PRO A 156 16.19 -5.41 8.61
N HIS A 157 15.78 -4.70 7.57
CA HIS A 157 15.17 -5.31 6.40
C HIS A 157 15.49 -4.51 5.14
N THR A 158 15.99 -5.22 4.14
CA THR A 158 16.24 -4.65 2.82
C THR A 158 15.06 -4.99 1.91
N HIS A 159 14.53 -3.98 1.22
CA HIS A 159 13.37 -4.14 0.35
C HIS A 159 13.45 -3.27 -0.90
N GLN A 160 12.61 -3.59 -1.87
CA GLN A 160 12.47 -2.84 -3.12
C GLN A 160 11.54 -1.66 -2.91
N VAL A 161 12.05 -0.45 -3.13
CA VAL A 161 11.30 0.80 -2.97
C VAL A 161 11.11 1.45 -4.35
N GLY A 162 9.87 1.81 -4.67
CA GLY A 162 9.55 2.53 -5.89
C GLY A 162 10.07 3.97 -5.85
N THR A 163 10.93 4.32 -6.81
CA THR A 163 11.46 5.67 -7.00
C THR A 163 11.08 6.19 -8.39
N HIS A 164 10.99 7.51 -8.51
CA HIS A 164 10.69 8.16 -9.78
C HIS A 164 11.87 8.04 -10.74
N ASP A 165 11.61 7.64 -11.99
CA ASP A 165 12.63 7.36 -13.00
C ASP A 165 13.64 8.51 -13.22
N ARG A 166 13.19 9.77 -13.16
CA ARG A 166 14.00 10.96 -13.45
C ARG A 166 14.70 11.54 -12.22
N CYS A 167 13.94 11.82 -11.16
CA CYS A 167 14.49 12.53 -9.99
C CYS A 167 14.91 11.59 -8.85
N LYS A 168 14.65 10.29 -8.97
CA LYS A 168 15.04 9.23 -8.02
C LYS A 168 14.43 9.34 -6.63
N THR A 169 13.52 10.29 -6.42
CA THR A 169 12.78 10.41 -5.16
C THR A 169 11.82 9.24 -5.00
N THR A 170 11.70 8.72 -3.77
CA THR A 170 10.68 7.72 -3.41
C THR A 170 9.29 8.20 -3.78
N VAL A 171 8.53 7.34 -4.43
CA VAL A 171 7.15 7.59 -4.86
C VAL A 171 6.21 7.37 -3.68
N GLU A 172 5.27 8.29 -3.49
CA GLU A 172 4.24 8.18 -2.46
C GLU A 172 2.90 7.78 -3.09
N PRO A 173 2.32 6.63 -2.72
CA PRO A 173 0.96 6.29 -3.09
C PRO A 173 -0.03 7.23 -2.37
N LEU A 174 -0.95 7.81 -3.14
CA LEU A 174 -2.00 8.71 -2.68
C LEU A 174 -3.26 8.54 -3.52
N ILE A 175 -4.43 8.55 -2.90
CA ILE A 175 -5.70 8.54 -3.62
C ILE A 175 -6.06 9.96 -4.04
N LYS A 176 -6.21 10.18 -5.35
CA LYS A 176 -6.60 11.46 -5.91
C LYS A 176 -7.52 11.28 -7.11
N PRO A 177 -8.49 12.19 -7.33
CA PRO A 177 -9.19 12.28 -8.60
C PRO A 177 -8.19 12.56 -9.73
N GLN A 178 -8.16 11.68 -10.73
CA GLN A 178 -7.28 11.77 -11.89
C GLN A 178 -8.05 11.35 -13.15
N TRP A 179 -7.52 11.69 -14.32
CA TRP A 179 -8.06 11.29 -15.60
C TRP A 179 -7.43 9.98 -16.05
N PHE A 180 -8.27 8.98 -16.30
CA PHE A 180 -7.86 7.65 -16.73
C PHE A 180 -8.42 7.31 -18.11
N VAL A 181 -7.64 6.58 -18.89
CA VAL A 181 -8.10 5.92 -20.12
C VAL A 181 -8.38 4.45 -19.80
N LYS A 182 -9.57 3.98 -20.18
CA LYS A 182 -9.96 2.58 -20.03
C LYS A 182 -9.15 1.70 -20.98
N MET A 183 -8.09 1.09 -20.47
CA MET A 183 -7.07 0.46 -21.32
C MET A 183 -7.53 -0.86 -21.91
N GLU A 184 -8.46 -1.55 -21.28
CA GLU A 184 -9.06 -2.79 -21.82
C GLU A 184 -9.64 -2.56 -23.24
N GLU A 185 -10.37 -1.45 -23.43
CA GLU A 185 -11.00 -1.12 -24.71
C GLU A 185 -9.97 -0.74 -25.78
N MET A 186 -8.85 -0.15 -25.36
CA MET A 186 -7.73 0.21 -26.24
C MET A 186 -6.84 -0.98 -26.58
N ALA A 187 -6.64 -1.90 -25.63
CA ALA A 187 -5.80 -3.07 -25.75
C ALA A 187 -6.40 -4.11 -26.71
N ARG A 188 -7.73 -4.24 -26.76
CA ARG A 188 -8.42 -5.19 -27.65
C ARG A 188 -8.07 -5.00 -29.13
N PRO A 189 -8.32 -3.83 -29.78
CA PRO A 189 -7.97 -3.64 -31.19
C PRO A 189 -6.47 -3.73 -31.46
N ALA A 190 -5.64 -3.34 -30.48
CA ALA A 190 -4.19 -3.47 -30.55
C ALA A 190 -3.73 -4.94 -30.62
N LYS A 191 -4.31 -5.84 -29.80
CA LYS A 191 -4.08 -7.29 -29.90
C LYS A 191 -4.58 -7.87 -31.22
N GLU A 192 -5.79 -7.50 -31.63
CA GLU A 192 -6.41 -7.98 -32.87
C GLU A 192 -5.57 -7.64 -34.11
N ALA A 193 -4.89 -6.49 -34.13
CA ALA A 193 -4.00 -6.12 -35.22
C ALA A 193 -2.83 -7.11 -35.40
N VAL A 194 -2.27 -7.62 -34.30
CA VAL A 194 -1.19 -8.61 -34.35
C VAL A 194 -1.74 -10.00 -34.72
N VAL A 195 -2.86 -10.40 -34.13
CA VAL A 195 -3.50 -11.70 -34.40
C VAL A 195 -3.97 -11.82 -35.85
N SER A 196 -4.54 -10.76 -36.41
CA SER A 196 -5.01 -10.73 -37.81
C SER A 196 -3.88 -10.57 -38.83
N GLY A 197 -2.63 -10.37 -38.39
CA GLY A 197 -1.47 -10.15 -39.26
C GLY A 197 -1.41 -8.75 -39.90
N LYS A 198 -2.32 -7.83 -39.53
CA LYS A 198 -2.27 -6.41 -39.95
C LYS A 198 -1.03 -5.69 -39.39
N LEU A 199 -0.57 -6.12 -38.21
CA LEU A 199 0.65 -5.67 -37.56
C LEU A 199 1.57 -6.88 -37.34
N ARG A 200 2.84 -6.77 -37.76
CA ARG A 200 3.85 -7.81 -37.54
C ARG A 200 4.98 -7.27 -36.68
N LEU A 201 5.16 -7.83 -35.48
CA LEU A 201 6.28 -7.49 -34.61
C LEU A 201 7.52 -8.32 -35.00
N VAL A 202 8.68 -7.67 -35.04
CA VAL A 202 9.96 -8.30 -35.37
C VAL A 202 10.93 -8.07 -34.22
N PRO A 203 11.58 -9.13 -33.67
CA PRO A 203 11.40 -10.55 -33.99
C PRO A 203 10.08 -11.12 -33.46
N GLU A 204 9.59 -12.23 -34.05
CA GLU A 204 8.28 -12.82 -33.75
C GLU A 204 8.06 -13.17 -32.27
N ARG A 205 9.14 -13.48 -31.53
CA ARG A 205 9.10 -13.68 -30.07
C ARG A 205 8.50 -12.50 -29.30
N MET A 206 8.52 -11.29 -29.86
CA MET A 206 7.94 -10.09 -29.26
C MET A 206 6.42 -10.14 -29.17
N ASN A 207 5.75 -10.99 -29.96
CA ASN A 207 4.30 -11.20 -29.85
C ASN A 207 3.91 -11.62 -28.42
N LYS A 208 4.66 -12.54 -27.81
CA LYS A 208 4.40 -13.00 -26.44
C LYS A 208 4.56 -11.88 -25.42
N VAL A 209 5.64 -11.08 -25.55
CA VAL A 209 5.90 -9.95 -24.66
C VAL A 209 4.77 -8.91 -24.78
N TYR A 210 4.36 -8.62 -26.01
CA TYR A 210 3.30 -7.67 -26.30
C TYR A 210 1.94 -8.11 -25.75
N TYR A 211 1.57 -9.37 -25.96
CA TYR A 211 0.32 -9.92 -25.41
C TYR A 211 0.35 -9.92 -23.89
N ASN A 212 1.42 -10.42 -23.27
CA ASN A 212 1.55 -10.41 -21.82
C ASN A 212 1.42 -8.99 -21.24
N TRP A 213 1.98 -7.99 -21.91
CA TRP A 213 1.84 -6.59 -21.48
C TRP A 213 0.39 -6.09 -21.60
N LEU A 214 -0.26 -6.31 -22.75
CA LEU A 214 -1.64 -5.87 -22.97
C LEU A 214 -2.70 -6.71 -22.22
N ASP A 215 -2.39 -7.94 -21.80
CA ASP A 215 -3.27 -8.79 -21.00
C ASP A 215 -3.31 -8.35 -19.53
N ASN A 216 -2.23 -7.72 -19.06
CA ASN A 216 -2.09 -7.28 -17.66
C ASN A 216 -2.10 -5.76 -17.51
N ILE A 217 -2.48 -5.02 -18.56
CA ILE A 217 -2.48 -3.55 -18.55
C ILE A 217 -3.60 -3.02 -17.65
N ARG A 218 -3.26 -2.04 -16.81
CA ARG A 218 -4.21 -1.29 -16.00
C ARG A 218 -4.64 -0.02 -16.71
N ASP A 219 -5.74 0.58 -16.27
CA ASP A 219 -6.20 1.86 -16.79
C ASP A 219 -5.11 2.94 -16.65
N TRP A 220 -4.88 3.67 -17.73
CA TRP A 220 -3.72 4.55 -17.82
C TRP A 220 -4.06 5.93 -17.28
N CYS A 221 -3.39 6.32 -16.19
CA CYS A 221 -3.44 7.68 -15.67
C CYS A 221 -2.77 8.67 -16.64
N ILE A 222 -3.57 9.49 -17.31
CA ILE A 222 -3.10 10.46 -18.32
C ILE A 222 -2.97 11.89 -17.79
N SER A 223 -3.56 12.20 -16.64
CA SER A 223 -3.40 13.52 -16.04
C SER A 223 -2.04 13.69 -15.39
N ARG A 224 -1.51 14.92 -15.44
CA ARG A 224 -0.27 15.35 -14.79
C ARG A 224 -0.49 16.73 -14.19
N GLN A 225 0.12 17.01 -13.04
CA GLN A 225 0.12 18.34 -12.43
C GLN A 225 1.47 19.01 -12.72
N LEU A 226 1.69 19.27 -14.00
CA LEU A 226 2.89 19.91 -14.53
C LEU A 226 2.51 21.25 -15.15
N TRP A 227 3.45 22.19 -15.14
CA TRP A 227 3.30 23.49 -15.80
C TRP A 227 3.41 23.38 -17.33
N TRP A 228 4.02 22.31 -17.81
CA TRP A 228 4.27 22.03 -19.22
C TRP A 228 3.54 20.75 -19.62
N GLY A 229 2.73 20.78 -20.68
CA GLY A 229 1.93 19.66 -21.15
C GLY A 229 1.21 19.96 -22.46
#